data_AF-A0A7Y0IJ43-F1
#
_entry.id   AF-A0A7Y0IJ43-F1
#
_cell.length_a   1.000
_cell.length_b   1.000
_cell.length_c   1.000
_cell.angle_alpha   90.00
_cell.angle_beta   90.00
_cell.angle_gamma   90.00
#
_symmetry.space_group_name_H-M   'P 1'
#
loop_
_entity.id
_entity.type
_entity.pdbx_description
1 polymer ?
#
loop_
_entity_poly.entity_id
_entity_poly.type
_entity_poly.pdbx_seq_one_letter_code
_entity_poly.pdbx_strand_id
1 'polypeptide(L)'
;MEITIDSLSIQELELYNYTMSLQEMTDIDNIDKKLKEDGIFSQYRHIHKSYLDLFFNTEHKETKLEILKRLVFLNWYGIIEPSCFTGIQDLDSSIISESYSILNEYLVRNKIDEEFKWMLSYYSSWDFAILPFSEDNLSALTKFVKEVDTTISACQKKQLPKGIMNNRGQMGLYWTSCSVKKDE
;
A
#
# COMPACT_ATOMS: atom_id res chain seq x y z
N MET A 1 -19.69 -13.77 0.68
CA MET A 1 -18.29 -14.18 0.52
C MET A 1 -17.59 -13.80 1.79
N GLU A 2 -16.83 -14.69 2.41
CA GLU A 2 -16.06 -14.37 3.62
C GLU A 2 -14.93 -13.42 3.24
N ILE A 3 -14.78 -12.30 3.97
CA ILE A 3 -13.71 -11.33 3.71
C ILE A 3 -12.41 -11.92 4.25
N THR A 4 -11.52 -12.25 3.34
CA THR A 4 -10.15 -12.73 3.64
C THR A 4 -9.12 -11.83 2.96
N ILE A 5 -7.89 -11.90 3.44
CA ILE A 5 -6.76 -11.18 2.86
C ILE A 5 -6.57 -11.50 1.36
N ASP A 6 -6.77 -12.76 0.97
CA ASP A 6 -6.68 -13.19 -0.43
C ASP A 6 -7.84 -12.68 -1.26
N SER A 7 -9.06 -12.67 -0.71
CA SER A 7 -10.23 -12.12 -1.41
C SER A 7 -10.08 -10.63 -1.70
N LEU A 8 -9.44 -9.87 -0.80
CA LEU A 8 -9.14 -8.46 -1.00
C LEU A 8 -8.02 -8.27 -2.03
N SER A 9 -6.97 -9.10 -2.00
CA SER A 9 -5.94 -9.12 -3.06
C SER A 9 -6.55 -9.32 -4.45
N ILE A 10 -7.49 -10.25 -4.58
CA ILE A 10 -8.13 -10.55 -5.87
C ILE A 10 -8.92 -9.34 -6.36
N GLN A 11 -9.71 -8.72 -5.47
CA GLN A 11 -10.46 -7.51 -5.81
C GLN A 11 -9.54 -6.36 -6.23
N GLU A 12 -8.42 -6.14 -5.54
CA GLU A 12 -7.43 -5.14 -5.96
C GLU A 12 -6.90 -5.41 -7.39
N LEU A 13 -6.58 -6.67 -7.70
CA LEU A 13 -6.09 -7.04 -9.03
C LEU A 13 -7.15 -6.83 -10.11
N GLU A 14 -8.42 -7.16 -9.83
CA GLU A 14 -9.53 -6.92 -10.77
C GLU A 14 -9.68 -5.43 -11.07
N LEU A 15 -9.67 -4.57 -10.05
CA LEU A 15 -9.77 -3.12 -10.22
C LEU A 15 -8.55 -2.52 -10.92
N TYR A 16 -7.36 -3.03 -10.61
CA TYR A 16 -6.13 -2.61 -11.28
C TYR A 16 -6.16 -2.99 -12.77
N ASN A 17 -6.52 -4.23 -13.11
CA ASN A 17 -6.62 -4.67 -14.50
C ASN A 17 -7.65 -3.85 -15.28
N TYR A 18 -8.77 -3.51 -14.66
CA TYR A 18 -9.74 -2.60 -15.24
C TYR A 18 -9.14 -1.22 -15.53
N THR A 19 -8.47 -0.63 -14.55
CA THR A 19 -7.78 0.66 -14.69
C THR A 19 -6.78 0.62 -15.85
N MET A 20 -5.98 -0.45 -15.94
CA MET A 20 -5.01 -0.63 -17.00
C MET A 20 -5.66 -0.75 -18.39
N SER A 21 -6.79 -1.46 -18.49
CA SER A 21 -7.51 -1.56 -19.76
C SER A 21 -8.05 -0.22 -20.27
N LEU A 22 -8.35 0.73 -19.37
CA LEU A 22 -8.81 2.07 -19.77
C LEU A 22 -7.69 2.90 -20.40
N GLN A 23 -6.44 2.70 -19.98
CA GLN A 23 -5.28 3.39 -20.55
C GLN A 23 -5.04 3.05 -22.01
N GLU A 24 -5.43 1.85 -22.45
CA GLU A 24 -5.32 1.45 -23.85
C GLU A 24 -6.42 2.06 -24.73
N MET A 25 -7.51 2.53 -24.12
CA MET A 25 -8.75 2.88 -24.82
C MET A 25 -9.12 4.36 -24.77
N THR A 26 -8.52 5.14 -23.86
CA THR A 26 -8.99 6.49 -23.52
C THR A 26 -7.82 7.45 -23.28
N ASP A 27 -8.03 8.73 -23.59
CA ASP A 27 -7.13 9.81 -23.17
C ASP A 27 -7.04 9.90 -21.63
N ILE A 28 -5.85 10.19 -21.10
CA ILE A 28 -5.53 10.22 -19.66
C ILE A 28 -6.51 11.12 -18.90
N ASP A 29 -6.85 12.28 -19.46
CA ASP A 29 -7.76 13.26 -18.82
C ASP A 29 -9.18 12.70 -18.61
N ASN A 30 -9.58 11.68 -19.38
CA ASN A 30 -10.88 11.04 -19.28
C ASN A 30 -10.86 9.78 -18.42
N ILE A 31 -9.69 9.21 -18.13
CA ILE A 31 -9.57 7.98 -17.33
C ILE A 31 -10.10 8.22 -15.92
N ASP A 32 -9.68 9.28 -15.23
CA ASP A 32 -10.14 9.55 -13.86
C ASP A 32 -11.65 9.76 -13.77
N LYS A 33 -12.23 10.45 -14.76
CA LYS A 33 -13.68 10.61 -14.85
C LYS A 33 -14.36 9.25 -15.00
N LYS A 34 -13.82 8.37 -15.86
CA LYS A 34 -14.37 7.04 -16.09
C LYS A 34 -14.23 6.15 -14.85
N LEU A 35 -13.07 6.15 -14.20
CA LEU A 35 -12.83 5.45 -12.92
C LEU A 35 -13.81 5.90 -11.83
N LYS A 36 -14.11 7.20 -11.77
CA LYS A 36 -15.10 7.75 -10.86
C LYS A 36 -16.52 7.31 -11.20
N GLU A 37 -16.92 7.39 -12.46
CA GLU A 37 -18.25 6.99 -12.95
C GLU A 37 -18.52 5.50 -12.75
N ASP A 38 -17.50 4.66 -12.95
CA ASP A 38 -17.57 3.22 -12.73
C ASP A 38 -17.38 2.82 -11.25
N GLY A 39 -17.18 3.80 -10.37
CA GLY A 39 -17.12 3.61 -8.93
C GLY A 39 -15.82 2.94 -8.44
N ILE A 40 -14.75 2.91 -9.24
CA ILE A 40 -13.47 2.27 -8.88
C ILE A 40 -12.89 2.86 -7.60
N PHE A 41 -12.90 4.18 -7.46
CA PHE A 41 -12.44 4.86 -6.23
C PHE A 41 -13.26 4.47 -5.00
N SER A 42 -14.57 4.27 -5.17
CA SER A 42 -15.43 3.82 -4.08
C SER A 42 -15.15 2.38 -3.67
N GLN A 43 -14.81 1.52 -4.63
CA GLN A 43 -14.44 0.14 -4.37
C GLN A 43 -13.08 0.08 -3.64
N TYR A 44 -12.11 0.90 -4.02
CA TYR A 44 -10.85 1.01 -3.25
C TYR A 44 -11.04 1.51 -1.83
N ARG A 45 -11.92 2.50 -1.60
CA ARG A 45 -12.30 2.89 -0.23
C ARG A 45 -12.88 1.73 0.57
N HIS A 46 -13.70 0.90 -0.07
CA HIS A 46 -14.27 -0.28 0.58
C HIS A 46 -13.19 -1.31 0.93
N ILE A 47 -12.30 -1.65 -0.02
CA ILE A 47 -11.16 -2.56 0.21
C ILE A 47 -10.27 -2.04 1.35
N HIS A 48 -9.94 -0.75 1.34
CA HIS A 48 -9.13 -0.11 2.36
C HIS A 48 -9.75 -0.25 3.76
N LYS A 49 -11.06 0.00 3.88
CA LYS A 49 -11.81 -0.25 5.11
C LYS A 49 -11.84 -1.72 5.48
N SER A 50 -12.09 -2.62 4.54
CA SER A 50 -12.13 -4.06 4.80
C SER A 50 -10.79 -4.59 5.31
N TYR A 51 -9.66 -4.05 4.87
CA TYR A 51 -8.36 -4.38 5.45
C TYR A 51 -8.28 -3.96 6.92
N LEU A 52 -8.67 -2.74 7.26
CA LEU A 52 -8.65 -2.28 8.66
C LEU A 52 -9.61 -3.08 9.54
N ASP A 53 -10.83 -3.35 9.06
CA ASP A 53 -11.80 -4.21 9.76
C ASP A 53 -11.22 -5.63 9.97
N LEU A 54 -10.56 -6.20 8.96
CA LEU A 54 -9.93 -7.52 9.05
C LEU A 54 -8.76 -7.53 10.05
N PHE A 55 -7.98 -6.44 10.12
CA PHE A 55 -6.91 -6.28 11.10
C PHE A 55 -7.41 -6.41 12.54
N PHE A 56 -8.55 -5.79 12.85
CA PHE A 56 -9.14 -5.83 14.19
C PHE A 56 -9.80 -7.18 14.50
N ASN A 57 -10.37 -7.84 13.50
CA ASN A 57 -11.12 -9.08 13.69
C ASN A 57 -10.27 -10.36 13.68
N THR A 58 -9.04 -10.32 13.15
CA THR A 58 -8.14 -11.48 13.21
C THR A 58 -7.36 -11.53 14.53
N GLU A 59 -7.05 -12.73 15.02
CA GLU A 59 -6.15 -12.92 16.18
C GLU A 59 -4.73 -13.35 15.76
N HIS A 60 -4.54 -13.69 14.47
CA HIS A 60 -3.27 -14.18 13.96
C HIS A 60 -2.28 -13.02 13.75
N LYS A 61 -1.20 -13.01 14.53
CA LYS A 61 -0.19 -11.92 14.50
C LYS A 61 0.45 -11.72 13.13
N GLU A 62 0.78 -12.81 12.44
CA GLU A 62 1.37 -12.78 11.09
C GLU A 62 0.40 -12.14 10.09
N THR A 63 -0.88 -12.52 10.16
CA THR A 63 -1.93 -11.93 9.34
C THR A 63 -2.12 -10.45 9.65
N LYS A 64 -2.10 -10.02 10.92
CA LYS A 64 -2.15 -8.59 11.27
C LYS A 64 -0.99 -7.81 10.65
N LEU A 65 0.22 -8.35 10.71
CA LEU A 65 1.40 -7.69 10.16
C LEU A 65 1.29 -7.55 8.64
N GLU A 66 0.86 -8.60 7.93
CA GLU A 66 0.66 -8.56 6.48
C GLU A 66 -0.46 -7.59 6.07
N ILE A 67 -1.57 -7.53 6.81
CA ILE A 67 -2.62 -6.55 6.58
C ILE A 67 -2.08 -5.13 6.77
N LEU A 68 -1.28 -4.89 7.81
CA LEU A 68 -0.70 -3.58 8.07
C LEU A 68 0.25 -3.14 6.95
N LYS A 69 1.05 -4.06 6.39
CA LYS A 69 1.88 -3.78 5.20
C LYS A 69 1.02 -3.29 4.03
N ARG A 70 -0.12 -3.96 3.79
CA ARG A 70 -1.06 -3.62 2.70
C ARG A 70 -1.75 -2.28 2.92
N LEU A 71 -2.21 -2.00 4.14
CA LEU A 71 -2.78 -0.70 4.50
C LEU A 71 -1.76 0.43 4.25
N VAL A 72 -0.53 0.27 4.75
CA VAL A 72 0.53 1.27 4.58
C VAL A 72 0.93 1.44 3.12
N PHE A 73 0.98 0.35 2.35
CA PHE A 73 1.20 0.41 0.91
C PHE A 73 0.10 1.20 0.20
N LEU A 74 -1.18 0.91 0.45
CA LEU A 74 -2.29 1.62 -0.21
C LEU A 74 -2.29 3.12 0.13
N ASN A 75 -2.03 3.47 1.39
CA ASN A 75 -1.92 4.85 1.83
C ASN A 75 -0.82 5.60 1.08
N TRP A 76 0.38 5.00 1.03
CA TRP A 76 1.52 5.58 0.35
C TRP A 76 1.31 5.65 -1.17
N TYR A 77 0.88 4.55 -1.78
CA TYR A 77 0.76 4.41 -3.23
C TYR A 77 -0.33 5.32 -3.81
N GLY A 78 -1.46 5.47 -3.09
CA GLY A 78 -2.53 6.40 -3.47
C GLY A 78 -2.16 7.88 -3.36
N ILE A 79 -1.04 8.22 -2.69
CA ILE A 79 -0.54 9.61 -2.60
C ILE A 79 0.54 9.86 -3.66
N ILE A 80 1.43 8.89 -3.88
CA ILE A 80 2.62 9.09 -4.72
C ILE A 80 2.38 8.82 -6.22
N GLU A 81 1.35 8.04 -6.56
CA GLU A 81 1.07 7.64 -7.93
C GLU A 81 -0.31 8.15 -8.39
N PRO A 82 -0.43 8.77 -9.58
CA PRO A 82 -1.70 9.22 -10.11
C PRO A 82 -2.75 8.10 -10.23
N SER A 83 -4.01 8.46 -9.95
CA SER A 83 -5.15 7.53 -9.99
C SER A 83 -5.39 6.91 -11.36
N CYS A 84 -5.02 7.57 -12.44
CA CYS A 84 -5.11 7.02 -13.79
C CYS A 84 -4.20 5.78 -14.00
N PHE A 85 -3.18 5.60 -13.16
CA PHE A 85 -2.28 4.44 -13.19
C PHE A 85 -2.63 3.35 -12.17
N THR A 86 -3.33 3.70 -11.10
CA THR A 86 -3.55 2.80 -9.95
C THR A 86 -5.01 2.45 -9.71
N GLY A 87 -5.93 3.31 -10.15
CA GLY A 87 -7.33 3.27 -9.77
C GLY A 87 -7.58 3.70 -8.32
N ILE A 88 -6.54 4.13 -7.59
CA ILE A 88 -6.64 4.53 -6.18
C ILE A 88 -6.76 6.04 -6.12
N GLN A 89 -7.84 6.53 -5.52
CA GLN A 89 -8.03 7.95 -5.22
C GLN A 89 -8.93 8.13 -4.01
N ASP A 90 -8.75 9.24 -3.29
CA ASP A 90 -9.64 9.69 -2.21
C ASP A 90 -9.89 8.59 -1.16
N LEU A 91 -8.82 7.92 -0.70
CA LEU A 91 -8.91 7.00 0.43
C LEU A 91 -9.36 7.74 1.70
N ASP A 92 -10.10 7.06 2.55
CA ASP A 92 -10.62 7.64 3.79
C ASP A 92 -9.48 8.02 4.74
N SER A 93 -9.32 9.32 5.00
CA SER A 93 -8.25 9.88 5.83
C SER A 93 -8.27 9.37 7.27
N SER A 94 -9.43 8.97 7.80
CA SER A 94 -9.53 8.38 9.14
C SER A 94 -8.88 7.00 9.18
N ILE A 95 -9.06 6.19 8.12
CA ILE A 95 -8.43 4.87 7.99
C ILE A 95 -6.92 5.02 7.75
N ILE A 96 -6.49 6.03 6.97
CA ILE A 96 -5.07 6.33 6.79
C ILE A 96 -4.42 6.64 8.15
N SER A 97 -5.04 7.56 8.91
CA SER A 97 -4.57 7.99 10.23
C SER A 97 -4.51 6.82 11.21
N GLU A 98 -5.55 5.98 11.26
CA GLU A 98 -5.60 4.80 12.13
C GLU A 98 -4.51 3.79 11.77
N SER A 99 -4.31 3.52 10.48
CA SER A 99 -3.27 2.60 10.00
C SER A 99 -1.87 3.07 10.40
N TYR A 100 -1.58 4.37 10.29
CA TYR A 100 -0.30 4.92 10.73
C TYR A 100 -0.16 4.95 12.25
N SER A 101 -1.24 5.16 13.00
CA SER A 101 -1.26 5.02 14.47
C SER A 101 -0.88 3.60 14.90
N ILE A 102 -1.47 2.59 14.25
CA ILE A 102 -1.13 1.18 14.47
C ILE A 102 0.35 0.92 14.11
N LEU A 103 0.84 1.43 12.98
CA LEU A 103 2.24 1.29 12.59
C LEU A 103 3.18 1.90 13.63
N ASN A 104 2.87 3.09 14.14
CA ASN A 104 3.63 3.75 15.18
C ASN A 104 3.72 2.87 16.44
N GLU A 105 2.60 2.29 16.89
CA GLU A 105 2.60 1.33 18.01
C GLU A 105 3.44 0.08 17.74
N TYR A 106 3.43 -0.41 16.49
CA TYR A 106 4.25 -1.55 16.08
C TYR A 106 5.74 -1.19 16.10
N LEU A 107 6.12 0.02 15.69
CA LEU A 107 7.49 0.53 15.78
C LEU A 107 7.94 0.65 17.24
N VAL A 108 7.13 1.27 18.11
CA VAL A 108 7.42 1.41 19.55
C VAL A 108 7.71 0.06 20.20
N ARG A 109 6.96 -0.98 19.80
CA ARG A 109 7.06 -2.34 20.36
C ARG A 109 8.00 -3.26 19.57
N ASN A 110 8.70 -2.76 18.55
CA ASN A 110 9.55 -3.53 17.66
C ASN A 110 8.87 -4.79 17.09
N LYS A 111 7.63 -4.64 16.59
CA LYS A 111 6.79 -5.72 16.07
C LYS A 111 6.81 -5.85 14.55
N ILE A 112 7.53 -4.98 13.85
CA ILE A 112 7.68 -5.05 12.39
C ILE A 112 8.84 -5.99 12.02
N ASP A 113 8.66 -6.74 10.93
CA ASP A 113 9.69 -7.61 10.39
C ASP A 113 10.65 -6.86 9.45
N GLU A 114 11.71 -7.53 9.02
CA GLU A 114 12.72 -6.94 8.14
C GLU A 114 12.15 -6.56 6.76
N GLU A 115 11.16 -7.32 6.25
CA GLU A 115 10.48 -6.97 4.99
C GLU A 115 9.75 -5.64 5.13
N PHE A 116 9.02 -5.43 6.23
CA PHE A 116 8.29 -4.18 6.44
C PHE A 116 9.23 -3.01 6.72
N LYS A 117 10.30 -3.21 7.49
CA LYS A 117 11.34 -2.17 7.67
C LYS A 117 11.90 -1.74 6.33
N TRP A 118 12.24 -2.71 5.46
CA TRP A 118 12.76 -2.43 4.13
C TRP A 118 11.76 -1.64 3.27
N MET A 119 10.48 -2.04 3.24
CA MET A 119 9.43 -1.29 2.54
C MET A 119 9.28 0.13 3.08
N LEU A 120 9.25 0.29 4.41
CA LEU A 120 9.05 1.59 5.05
C LEU A 120 10.23 2.53 4.82
N SER A 121 11.46 2.00 4.80
CA SER A 121 12.65 2.77 4.41
C SER A 121 12.54 3.30 2.98
N TYR A 122 12.03 2.46 2.06
CA TYR A 122 11.79 2.89 0.69
C TYR A 122 10.71 3.98 0.62
N TYR A 123 9.56 3.77 1.25
CA TYR A 123 8.46 4.74 1.26
C TYR A 123 8.85 6.11 1.84
N SER A 124 9.77 6.11 2.81
CA SER A 124 10.30 7.34 3.44
C SER A 124 11.09 8.23 2.47
N SER A 125 11.41 7.76 1.26
CA SER A 125 11.94 8.61 0.19
C SER A 125 10.92 9.65 -0.31
N TRP A 126 9.64 9.41 -0.06
CA TRP A 126 8.53 10.34 -0.29
C TRP A 126 7.89 10.70 1.06
N ASP A 127 8.68 11.37 1.90
CA ASP A 127 8.30 11.76 3.26
C ASP A 127 6.95 12.50 3.32
N PHE A 128 6.61 13.30 2.31
CA PHE A 128 5.33 13.99 2.16
C PHE A 128 4.10 13.05 2.13
N ALA A 129 4.27 11.75 1.85
CA ALA A 129 3.18 10.79 1.90
C ALA A 129 2.88 10.28 3.32
N ILE A 130 3.81 10.44 4.27
CA ILE A 130 3.71 9.88 5.63
C ILE A 130 3.72 10.98 6.70
N LEU A 131 4.57 11.99 6.56
CA LEU A 131 4.75 13.07 7.54
C LEU A 131 3.46 13.83 7.88
N PRO A 132 2.57 14.17 6.93
CA PRO A 132 1.31 14.83 7.24
C PRO A 132 0.40 14.06 8.22
N PHE A 133 0.58 12.75 8.34
CA PHE A 133 -0.19 11.89 9.25
C PHE A 133 0.55 11.55 10.54
N SER A 134 1.83 11.90 10.68
CA SER A 134 2.68 11.43 11.77
C SER A 134 3.31 12.51 12.63
N GLU A 135 3.66 13.69 12.07
CA GLU A 135 4.54 14.65 12.75
C GLU A 135 4.04 15.15 14.11
N ASP A 136 2.72 15.27 14.29
CA ASP A 136 2.14 15.83 15.52
C ASP A 136 1.94 14.79 16.63
N ASN A 137 1.71 13.52 16.27
CA ASN A 137 1.16 12.54 17.21
C ASN A 137 1.86 11.17 17.22
N LEU A 138 2.69 10.87 16.20
CA LEU A 138 3.26 9.53 15.98
C LEU A 138 4.78 9.60 16.00
N SER A 139 5.35 9.73 17.21
CA SER A 139 6.77 10.03 17.39
C SER A 139 7.72 8.96 16.85
N ALA A 140 7.37 7.68 16.96
CA ALA A 140 8.23 6.59 16.49
C ALA A 140 8.23 6.50 14.97
N LEU A 141 7.07 6.68 14.33
CA LEU A 141 6.96 6.74 12.88
C LEU A 141 7.67 7.97 12.31
N THR A 142 7.43 9.15 12.90
CA THR A 142 8.10 10.40 12.50
C THR A 142 9.62 10.27 12.59
N LYS A 143 10.11 9.71 13.71
CA LYS A 143 11.53 9.45 13.90
C LYS A 143 12.08 8.50 12.83
N PHE A 144 11.39 7.40 12.57
CA PHE A 144 11.79 6.42 11.55
C PHE A 144 11.96 7.10 10.18
N VAL A 145 10.94 7.84 9.73
CA VAL A 145 10.95 8.50 8.41
C VAL A 145 12.08 9.53 8.29
N LYS A 146 12.31 10.33 9.34
CA LYS A 146 13.34 11.39 9.33
C LYS A 146 14.77 10.87 9.47
N GLU A 147 14.97 9.72 10.13
CA GLU A 147 16.30 9.15 10.36
C GLU A 147 16.74 8.17 9.27
N VAL A 148 15.83 7.73 8.41
CA VAL A 148 16.20 6.79 7.34
C VAL A 148 17.09 7.49 6.33
N ASP A 149 18.19 6.82 5.96
CA ASP A 149 19.07 7.30 4.91
C ASP A 149 18.45 7.04 3.53
N THR A 150 17.73 8.04 3.02
CA THR A 150 17.09 8.00 1.70
C THR A 150 18.09 8.17 0.55
N THR A 151 19.37 8.46 0.81
CA THR A 151 20.38 8.51 -0.25
C THR A 151 20.73 7.11 -0.78
N ILE A 152 20.38 6.07 -0.02
CA ILE A 152 20.47 4.65 -0.38
C ILE A 152 19.16 4.16 -1.03
N SER A 153 18.34 5.06 -1.61
CA SER A 153 17.03 4.77 -2.23
C SER A 153 17.10 3.97 -3.55
N ALA A 154 17.94 2.95 -3.59
CA ALA A 154 17.76 1.89 -4.55
C ALA A 154 16.79 0.89 -3.93
N CYS A 155 15.56 0.85 -4.45
CA CYS A 155 14.91 -0.44 -4.63
C CYS A 155 15.92 -1.32 -5.40
N GLN A 156 16.77 -2.04 -4.66
CA GLN A 156 17.88 -2.78 -5.25
C GLN A 156 17.23 -3.91 -6.05
N LYS A 157 17.23 -3.74 -7.37
CA LYS A 157 16.70 -4.73 -8.31
C LYS A 157 17.24 -6.11 -7.94
N LYS A 158 16.39 -7.14 -8.01
CA LYS A 158 16.75 -8.55 -7.79
C LYS A 158 16.99 -8.98 -6.32
N GLN A 159 16.58 -8.21 -5.31
CA GLN A 159 16.75 -8.61 -3.91
C GLN A 159 15.69 -9.58 -3.37
N LEU A 160 14.46 -9.57 -3.92
CA LEU A 160 13.38 -10.39 -3.41
C LEU A 160 13.33 -11.78 -4.08
N PRO A 161 13.16 -12.88 -3.30
CA PRO A 161 12.93 -14.21 -3.84
C PRO A 161 11.74 -14.26 -4.80
N LYS A 162 11.81 -15.15 -5.80
CA LYS A 162 10.68 -15.39 -6.71
C LYS A 162 9.47 -15.86 -5.90
N GLY A 163 8.31 -15.29 -6.20
CA GLY A 163 7.03 -15.67 -5.58
C GLY A 163 6.72 -15.03 -4.23
N ILE A 164 7.65 -14.31 -3.60
CA ILE A 164 7.42 -13.72 -2.26
C ILE A 164 6.33 -12.64 -2.25
N MET A 165 6.10 -11.99 -3.41
CA MET A 165 5.11 -10.94 -3.63
C MET A 165 3.81 -11.46 -4.29
N ASN A 166 3.69 -12.78 -4.51
CA ASN A 166 2.47 -13.36 -5.08
C ASN A 166 1.27 -13.16 -4.15
N ASN A 167 0.08 -13.00 -4.72
CA ASN A 167 -1.19 -12.88 -3.99
C ASN A 167 -1.25 -11.68 -3.03
N ARG A 168 -0.48 -10.62 -3.29
CA ARG A 168 -0.46 -9.38 -2.49
C ARG A 168 -1.09 -8.18 -3.20
N GLY A 169 -2.09 -8.40 -4.06
CA GLY A 169 -2.81 -7.32 -4.72
C GLY A 169 -1.89 -6.39 -5.53
N GLN A 170 -2.18 -5.09 -5.50
CA GLN A 170 -1.33 -4.09 -6.16
C GLN A 170 0.06 -3.97 -5.51
N MET A 171 0.18 -4.19 -4.19
CA MET A 171 1.48 -4.21 -3.51
C MET A 171 2.40 -5.26 -4.14
N GLY A 172 1.85 -6.44 -4.43
CA GLY A 172 2.57 -7.53 -5.08
C GLY A 172 3.05 -7.17 -6.48
N LEU A 173 2.19 -6.54 -7.29
CA LEU A 173 2.53 -6.08 -8.64
C LEU A 173 3.63 -5.01 -8.61
N TYR A 174 3.47 -4.00 -7.74
CA TYR A 174 4.42 -2.92 -7.57
C TYR A 174 5.83 -3.45 -7.24
N TRP A 175 5.95 -4.25 -6.18
CA TRP A 175 7.25 -4.78 -5.75
C TRP A 175 7.82 -5.83 -6.71
N THR A 176 6.97 -6.55 -7.44
CA THR A 176 7.43 -7.44 -8.51
C THR A 176 8.07 -6.64 -9.65
N SER A 177 7.48 -5.52 -10.04
CA SER A 177 8.01 -4.65 -11.09
C SER A 177 9.35 -3.99 -10.70
N CYS A 178 9.52 -3.65 -9.42
CA CYS A 178 10.66 -2.88 -8.94
C CYS A 178 11.84 -3.75 -8.44
N SER A 179 11.57 -4.89 -7.80
CA SER A 179 12.57 -5.58 -6.95
C SER A 179 12.70 -7.09 -7.11
N VAL A 180 11.74 -7.78 -7.73
CA VAL A 180 11.81 -9.24 -7.92
C VAL A 180 12.72 -9.58 -9.11
N LYS A 181 13.47 -10.67 -9.01
CA LYS A 181 14.28 -11.21 -10.12
C LYS A 181 13.39 -11.54 -11.32
N LYS A 182 13.68 -10.95 -12.49
CA LYS A 182 13.12 -11.40 -13.77
C LYS A 182 13.85 -12.66 -14.23
N ASP A 183 13.12 -13.61 -14.81
CA ASP A 183 13.71 -14.79 -15.45
C ASP A 183 14.64 -14.32 -16.60
N GLU A 184 15.85 -14.88 -16.67
CA GLU A 184 16.82 -14.66 -17.76
C GLU A 184 16.42 -15.41 -19.03
#